data_AF-A0A1Z8Z1P1-F1
#
_entry.id   AF-A0A1Z8Z1P1-F1
#
_cell.length_a   1.000
_cell.length_b   1.000
_cell.length_c   1.000
_cell.angle_alpha   90.00
_cell.angle_beta   90.00
_cell.angle_gamma   90.00
#
_symmetry.space_group_name_H-M   'P 1'
#
loop_
_entity.id
_entity.type
_entity.pdbx_description
1 polymer ?
#
loop_
_entity_poly.entity_id
_entity_poly.type
_entity_poly.pdbx_seq_one_letter_code
_entity_poly.pdbx_strand_id
1 'polypeptide(L)'
;MSKPTKDDANLMIQLMRWGAAENLQDARNWIWSDEFISDYDEFIAKYPVGCKEYGYASKVCGWFESVGTLYKQDLLNSELLFDWLTIKLPWSRLSGFAIGVRKAAGEPRLYENFEAMAKEESMK
;
A
#
# COMPACT_ATOMS: atom_id res chain seq x y z
N MET A 1 -8.25 1.11 -21.36
CA MET A 1 -6.79 0.88 -21.49
C MET A 1 -6.50 -0.11 -22.61
N SER A 2 -5.26 -0.15 -23.09
CA SER A 2 -4.78 -1.17 -24.03
C SER A 2 -4.75 -2.56 -23.36
N LYS A 3 -4.61 -3.61 -24.17
CA LYS A 3 -4.40 -4.97 -23.65
C LYS A 3 -3.08 -5.05 -22.86
N PRO A 4 -3.01 -5.88 -21.81
CA PRO A 4 -1.76 -6.08 -21.10
C PRO A 4 -0.64 -6.63 -21.99
N THR A 5 0.59 -6.26 -21.69
CA THR A 5 1.80 -6.62 -22.45
C THR A 5 2.74 -7.51 -21.64
N LYS A 6 3.79 -8.03 -22.29
CA LYS A 6 4.87 -8.75 -21.59
C LYS A 6 5.65 -7.84 -20.65
N ASP A 7 5.74 -6.54 -20.94
CA ASP A 7 6.43 -5.58 -20.10
C ASP A 7 5.65 -5.31 -18.81
N ASP A 8 4.31 -5.23 -18.88
CA ASP A 8 3.44 -5.19 -17.70
C ASP A 8 3.65 -6.43 -16.81
N ALA A 9 3.67 -7.62 -17.41
CA ALA A 9 3.90 -8.87 -16.68
C ALA A 9 5.29 -8.91 -16.03
N ASN A 10 6.32 -8.44 -16.73
CA ASN A 10 7.68 -8.33 -16.18
C ASN A 10 7.72 -7.34 -15.01
N LEU A 11 7.09 -6.17 -15.14
CA LEU A 11 7.01 -5.19 -14.07
C LEU A 11 6.31 -5.75 -12.83
N MET A 12 5.18 -6.45 -13.02
CA MET A 12 4.49 -7.16 -11.95
C MET A 12 5.41 -8.15 -11.22
N ILE A 13 6.15 -8.99 -11.96
CA ILE A 13 7.09 -9.95 -11.37
C ILE A 13 8.20 -9.23 -10.59
N GLN A 14 8.71 -8.10 -11.09
CA GLN A 14 9.70 -7.31 -10.34
C GLN A 14 9.12 -6.73 -9.04
N LEU A 15 7.88 -6.25 -9.05
CA LEU A 15 7.19 -5.77 -7.85
C LEU A 15 6.97 -6.90 -6.83
N MET A 16 6.63 -8.12 -7.29
CA MET A 16 6.55 -9.31 -6.44
C MET A 16 7.90 -9.64 -5.80
N ARG A 17 8.97 -9.66 -6.60
CA ARG A 17 10.32 -9.93 -6.12
C ARG A 17 10.81 -8.88 -5.12
N TRP A 18 10.53 -7.61 -5.38
CA TRP A 18 10.84 -6.52 -4.46
C TRP A 18 10.07 -6.67 -3.14
N GLY A 19 8.77 -6.95 -3.20
CA GLY A 19 7.98 -7.24 -2.00
C GLY A 19 8.55 -8.41 -1.19
N ALA A 20 8.99 -9.48 -1.84
CA ALA A 20 9.63 -10.61 -1.18
C ALA A 20 10.99 -10.22 -0.55
N ALA A 21 11.83 -9.47 -1.27
CA ALA A 21 13.13 -9.02 -0.79
C ALA A 21 13.03 -8.09 0.44
N GLU A 22 12.00 -7.24 0.47
CA GLU A 22 11.69 -6.37 1.62
C GLU A 22 11.00 -7.10 2.77
N ASN A 23 10.76 -8.40 2.63
CA ASN A 23 9.98 -9.21 3.57
C ASN A 23 8.61 -8.57 3.86
N LEU A 24 7.93 -8.12 2.80
CA LEU A 24 6.60 -7.50 2.86
C LEU A 24 5.57 -8.44 3.48
N GLN A 25 5.76 -9.76 3.37
CA GLN A 25 4.84 -10.74 3.92
C GLN A 25 4.77 -10.65 5.45
N ASP A 26 5.89 -10.43 6.15
CA ASP A 26 5.88 -10.27 7.61
C ASP A 26 5.11 -9.01 8.04
N ALA A 27 5.31 -7.91 7.31
CA ALA A 27 4.56 -6.68 7.54
C ALA A 27 3.07 -6.86 7.26
N ARG A 28 2.72 -7.58 6.17
CA ARG A 28 1.33 -7.93 5.84
C ARG A 28 0.70 -8.81 6.92
N ASN A 29 1.40 -9.85 7.38
CA ASN A 29 0.92 -10.72 8.46
C ASN A 29 0.65 -9.91 9.73
N TRP A 30 1.54 -8.97 10.07
CA TRP A 30 1.39 -8.16 11.26
C TRP A 30 0.19 -7.19 11.19
N ILE A 31 -0.03 -6.48 10.07
CA ILE A 31 -1.19 -5.58 9.95
C ILE A 31 -2.53 -6.32 10.04
N TRP A 32 -2.56 -7.62 9.75
CA TRP A 32 -3.73 -8.48 9.87
C TRP A 32 -3.86 -9.18 11.23
N SER A 33 -2.89 -9.01 12.12
CA SER A 33 -2.95 -9.54 13.48
C SER A 33 -3.80 -8.66 14.40
N ASP A 34 -4.15 -9.21 15.57
CA ASP A 34 -4.86 -8.49 16.63
C ASP A 34 -4.03 -7.39 17.29
N GLU A 35 -2.70 -7.37 17.07
CA GLU A 35 -1.82 -6.33 17.58
C GLU A 35 -1.94 -5.00 16.81
N PHE A 36 -2.43 -5.04 15.56
CA PHE A 36 -2.54 -3.84 14.75
C PHE A 36 -3.72 -2.96 15.18
N ILE A 37 -3.44 -1.68 15.39
CA ILE A 37 -4.42 -0.65 15.77
C ILE A 37 -4.73 0.22 14.55
N SER A 38 -6.01 0.37 14.20
CA SER A 38 -6.40 1.11 12.99
C SER A 38 -6.54 2.62 13.23
N ASP A 39 -6.88 3.04 14.45
CA ASP A 39 -6.89 4.45 14.82
C ASP A 39 -5.45 4.98 14.96
N TYR A 40 -5.17 6.14 14.35
CA TYR A 40 -3.80 6.66 14.30
C TYR A 40 -3.29 7.17 15.66
N ASP A 41 -4.14 7.82 16.44
CA ASP A 41 -3.72 8.42 17.71
C ASP A 41 -3.43 7.30 18.74
N GLU A 42 -4.25 6.26 18.76
CA GLU A 42 -3.98 5.04 19.54
C GLU A 42 -2.76 4.28 19.02
N PHE A 43 -2.62 4.16 17.69
CA PHE A 43 -1.47 3.50 17.07
C PHE A 43 -0.16 4.17 17.47
N ILE A 44 -0.05 5.49 17.34
CA ILE A 44 1.22 6.20 17.59
C ILE A 44 1.57 6.25 19.08
N ALA A 45 0.56 6.18 19.96
CA ALA A 45 0.76 6.07 21.40
C ALA A 45 1.38 4.71 21.78
N LYS A 46 0.96 3.60 21.15
CA LYS A 46 1.52 2.26 21.41
C LYS A 46 2.79 1.98 20.60
N TYR A 47 2.84 2.44 19.35
CA TYR A 47 3.88 2.15 18.35
C TYR A 47 4.46 3.47 17.79
N PRO A 48 5.31 4.16 18.56
CA PRO A 48 5.87 5.44 18.15
C PRO A 48 6.76 5.31 16.91
N VAL A 49 6.96 6.44 16.20
CA VAL A 49 7.82 6.51 15.01
C VAL A 49 9.20 5.91 15.29
N GLY A 50 9.66 5.04 14.39
CA GLY A 50 10.97 4.37 14.49
C GLY A 50 10.91 2.99 15.12
N CYS A 51 9.80 2.59 15.74
CA CYS A 51 9.62 1.20 16.17
C CYS A 51 9.34 0.27 14.97
N LYS A 52 9.47 -1.04 15.22
CA LYS A 52 9.32 -2.09 14.21
C LYS A 52 7.92 -2.10 13.60
N GLU A 53 6.90 -1.92 14.43
CA GLU A 53 5.47 -1.93 14.10
C GLU A 53 5.07 -0.73 13.24
N TYR A 54 5.55 0.47 13.60
CA TYR A 54 5.45 1.65 12.72
C TYR A 54 6.09 1.38 11.37
N GLY A 55 7.27 0.73 11.37
CA GLY A 55 7.97 0.29 10.16
C GLY A 55 7.15 -0.68 9.31
N TYR A 56 6.43 -1.62 9.93
CA TYR A 56 5.56 -2.56 9.20
C TYR A 56 4.39 -1.87 8.53
N ALA A 57 3.65 -1.01 9.24
CA ALA A 57 2.55 -0.25 8.63
C ALA A 57 3.06 0.64 7.48
N SER A 58 4.15 1.37 7.71
CA SER A 58 4.79 2.22 6.70
C SER A 58 5.25 1.45 5.48
N LYS A 59 5.82 0.25 5.67
CA LYS A 59 6.30 -0.63 4.59
C LYS A 59 5.16 -1.07 3.68
N VAL A 60 4.03 -1.50 4.24
CA VAL A 60 2.88 -1.90 3.43
C VAL A 60 2.31 -0.70 2.66
N CYS A 61 2.11 0.44 3.34
CA CYS A 61 1.65 1.66 2.67
C CYS A 61 2.61 2.10 1.55
N GLY A 62 3.92 2.11 1.81
CA GLY A 62 4.94 2.52 0.84
C GLY A 62 5.03 1.60 -0.38
N TRP A 63 4.85 0.29 -0.18
CA TRP A 63 4.83 -0.66 -1.30
C TRP A 63 3.61 -0.40 -2.21
N PHE A 64 2.41 -0.26 -1.64
CA PHE A 64 1.22 0.06 -2.44
C PHE A 64 1.31 1.47 -3.06
N GLU A 65 1.89 2.44 -2.38
CA GLU A 65 2.11 3.78 -2.93
C GLU A 65 3.02 3.76 -4.17
N SER A 66 4.04 2.90 -4.16
CA SER A 66 4.94 2.71 -5.30
C SER A 66 4.21 2.05 -6.48
N VAL A 67 3.41 1.01 -6.21
CA VAL A 67 2.56 0.38 -7.23
C VAL A 67 1.56 1.39 -7.81
N GLY A 68 0.93 2.19 -6.95
CA GLY A 68 -0.01 3.24 -7.35
C GLY A 68 0.62 4.34 -8.18
N THR A 69 1.88 4.66 -7.92
CA THR A 69 2.64 5.62 -8.75
C THR A 69 2.81 5.08 -10.16
N LEU A 70 3.21 3.83 -10.33
CA LEU A 70 3.37 3.19 -11.65
C LEU A 70 2.02 3.12 -12.38
N TYR A 71 0.98 2.74 -11.66
CA TYR A 71 -0.38 2.68 -12.18
C TYR A 71 -0.87 4.05 -12.68
N LYS A 72 -0.75 5.09 -11.85
CA LYS A 72 -1.18 6.47 -12.19
C LYS A 72 -0.47 7.05 -13.41
N GLN A 73 0.72 6.54 -13.75
CA GLN A 73 1.50 6.97 -14.91
C GLN A 73 1.27 6.09 -16.15
N ASP A 74 0.26 5.22 -16.14
CA ASP A 74 -0.04 4.26 -17.21
C ASP A 74 1.13 3.31 -17.54
N LEU A 75 2.00 3.03 -16.55
CA LEU A 75 3.15 2.13 -16.69
C LEU A 75 2.83 0.68 -16.29
N LEU A 76 1.71 0.46 -15.61
CA LEU A 76 1.21 -0.86 -15.24
C LEU A 76 -0.27 -0.96 -15.59
N ASN A 77 -0.61 -1.91 -16.46
CA ASN A 77 -1.99 -2.13 -16.89
C ASN A 77 -2.95 -2.44 -15.73
N SER A 78 -4.11 -1.75 -15.66
CA SER A 78 -5.07 -1.96 -14.56
C SER A 78 -5.64 -3.38 -14.50
N GLU A 79 -5.93 -4.01 -15.65
CA GLU A 79 -6.58 -5.33 -15.65
C GLU A 79 -5.69 -6.33 -14.93
N LEU A 80 -4.40 -6.31 -15.29
CA LEU A 80 -3.37 -7.16 -14.69
C LEU A 80 -3.12 -6.80 -13.22
N LEU A 81 -3.14 -5.50 -12.87
CA LEU A 81 -2.98 -5.02 -11.50
C LEU A 81 -4.12 -5.46 -10.56
N PHE A 82 -5.37 -5.21 -10.94
CA PHE A 82 -6.54 -5.48 -10.08
C PHE A 82 -6.93 -6.97 -10.06
N ASP A 83 -6.52 -7.77 -11.05
CA ASP A 83 -6.60 -9.24 -10.96
C ASP A 83 -5.55 -9.82 -10.01
N TRP A 84 -4.43 -9.12 -9.83
CA TRP A 84 -3.33 -9.57 -8.98
C TRP A 84 -3.49 -9.15 -7.50
N LEU A 85 -3.87 -7.90 -7.25
CA LEU A 85 -3.91 -7.33 -5.90
C LEU A 85 -5.34 -6.98 -5.46
N THR A 86 -5.65 -7.23 -4.20
CA THR A 86 -6.90 -6.81 -3.55
C THR A 86 -6.69 -5.48 -2.81
N ILE A 87 -6.51 -4.38 -3.52
CA ILE A 87 -5.96 -3.11 -2.99
C ILE A 87 -6.85 -2.47 -1.91
N LYS A 88 -8.18 -2.53 -2.09
CA LYS A 88 -9.17 -1.98 -1.16
C LYS A 88 -9.04 -2.56 0.24
N LEU A 89 -8.73 -3.85 0.35
CA LEU A 89 -8.74 -4.54 1.63
C LEU A 89 -7.58 -4.04 2.54
N PRO A 90 -6.31 -4.05 2.13
CA PRO A 90 -5.22 -3.39 2.86
C PRO A 90 -5.43 -1.90 3.06
N TRP A 91 -6.01 -1.17 2.09
CA TRP A 91 -6.31 0.25 2.29
C TRP A 91 -7.31 0.45 3.43
N SER A 92 -8.39 -0.32 3.47
CA SER A 92 -9.40 -0.23 4.54
C SER A 92 -8.77 -0.45 5.92
N ARG A 93 -7.80 -1.37 6.02
CA ARG A 93 -7.06 -1.66 7.24
C ARG A 93 -6.09 -0.54 7.63
N LEU A 94 -5.37 0.03 6.66
CA LEU A 94 -4.28 0.99 6.91
C LEU A 94 -4.67 2.45 6.78
N SER A 95 -5.88 2.77 6.31
CA SER A 95 -6.28 4.14 5.98
C SER A 95 -6.16 5.11 7.16
N GLY A 96 -6.53 4.69 8.37
CA GLY A 96 -6.37 5.50 9.59
C GLY A 96 -4.91 5.89 9.82
N PHE A 97 -4.00 4.91 9.80
CA PHE A 97 -2.56 5.14 9.85
C PHE A 97 -2.07 6.05 8.71
N ALA A 98 -2.42 5.74 7.46
CA ALA A 98 -1.94 6.46 6.29
C ALA A 98 -2.36 7.94 6.30
N ILE A 99 -3.62 8.23 6.61
CA ILE A 99 -4.16 9.59 6.70
C ILE A 99 -3.57 10.33 7.92
N GLY A 100 -3.39 9.63 9.04
CA GLY A 100 -2.77 10.18 10.24
C GLY A 100 -1.32 10.63 9.99
N VAL A 101 -0.50 9.77 9.39
CA VAL A 101 0.88 10.10 8.99
C VAL A 101 0.91 11.28 8.01
N ARG A 102 0.03 11.28 7.00
CA ARG A 102 -0.10 12.38 6.03
C ARG A 102 -0.36 13.72 6.73
N LYS A 103 -1.30 13.74 7.68
CA LYS A 103 -1.65 14.93 8.47
C LYS A 103 -0.49 15.37 9.38
N ALA A 104 0.14 14.43 10.08
CA ALA A 104 1.24 14.71 11.01
C ALA A 104 2.50 15.26 10.28
N ALA A 105 2.78 14.76 9.08
CA ALA A 105 3.90 15.22 8.26
C ALA A 105 3.62 16.55 7.54
N GLY A 106 2.36 16.98 7.44
CA GLY A 106 1.98 18.16 6.67
C GLY A 106 2.16 18.01 5.16
N GLU A 107 2.27 16.79 4.64
CA GLU A 107 2.48 16.49 3.21
C GLU A 107 1.22 15.81 2.64
N PRO A 108 0.37 16.53 1.89
CA PRO A 108 -0.90 15.99 1.41
C PRO A 108 -0.76 14.84 0.41
N ARG A 109 0.38 14.71 -0.28
CA ARG A 109 0.59 13.66 -1.29
C ARG A 109 0.98 12.31 -0.69
N LEU A 110 1.27 12.26 0.61
CA LEU A 110 1.75 11.05 1.24
C LEU A 110 0.66 9.95 1.20
N TYR A 111 1.00 8.81 0.60
CA TYR A 111 0.09 7.67 0.35
C TYR A 111 -1.14 7.99 -0.53
N GLU A 112 -1.13 9.07 -1.31
CA GLU A 112 -2.26 9.46 -2.16
C GLU A 112 -2.53 8.45 -3.29
N ASN A 113 -1.49 7.79 -3.81
CA ASN A 113 -1.63 6.88 -4.94
C ASN A 113 -2.16 5.53 -4.48
N PHE A 114 -1.79 5.08 -3.28
CA PHE A 114 -2.45 3.93 -2.65
C PHE A 114 -3.94 4.19 -2.44
N GLU A 115 -4.29 5.36 -1.89
CA GLU A 115 -5.69 5.77 -1.70
C GLU A 115 -6.46 5.81 -3.03
N ALA A 116 -5.88 6.42 -4.07
CA ALA A 116 -6.51 6.55 -5.37
C ALA A 116 -6.79 5.18 -6.01
N MET A 117 -5.83 4.25 -5.96
CA MET A 117 -6.05 2.89 -6.43
C MET A 117 -7.18 2.17 -5.68
N ALA A 118 -7.23 2.30 -4.36
CA ALA A 118 -8.29 1.66 -3.55
C ALA A 118 -9.69 2.19 -3.88
N LYS A 119 -9.79 3.49 -4.18
CA LYS A 119 -11.04 4.10 -4.65
C LYS A 119 -11.43 3.55 -6.01
N GLU A 120 -10.48 3.41 -6.93
CA GLU A 120 -10.76 2.90 -8.26
C GLU A 120 -11.22 1.44 -8.25
N GLU A 121 -10.55 0.57 -7.48
CA GLU A 121 -10.97 -0.82 -7.31
C GLU A 121 -12.41 -0.91 -6.78
N SER A 122 -12.85 0.05 -5.96
CA SER A 122 -14.21 0.08 -5.41
C SER A 122 -15.29 0.51 -6.41
N MET A 123 -14.92 1.07 -7.55
CA MET A 123 -15.85 1.51 -8.61
C MET A 123 -15.98 0.47 -9.74
N LYS A 124 -15.17 -0.59 -9.71
CA LYS A 124 -15.24 -1.75 -10.61
C LYS A 124 -16.17 -2.80 -10.06
#